data_AF-A0ABD5KNT8-F1
#
_entry.id   AF-A0ABD5KNT8-F1
#
_cell.length_a   1.000
_cell.length_b   1.000
_cell.length_c   1.000
_cell.angle_alpha   90.00
_cell.angle_beta   90.00
_cell.angle_gamma   90.00
#
_symmetry.space_group_name_H-M   'P 1'
#
loop_
_entity.id
_entity.type
_entity.pdbx_description
1 polymer ?
#
loop_
_entity_poly.entity_id
_entity_poly.type
_entity_poly.pdbx_seq_one_letter_code
_entity_poly.pdbx_strand_id
1 'polypeptide(L)' 'MASSVKKSKQTAPRYTRAELMNHAEALFAVKAEVLYGALYEAAQETFSIEETQERINQFMKAKVKG' A
#
# COMPACT_ATOMS: atom_id res chain seq x y z
N MET A 1 -10.01 8.62 38.31
CA MET A 1 -9.51 7.56 37.42
C MET A 1 -9.00 8.24 36.17
N ALA A 2 -7.71 8.09 35.84
CA ALA A 2 -7.03 8.90 34.84
C ALA A 2 -7.52 8.57 33.42
N SER A 3 -8.15 9.56 32.81
CA SER A 3 -8.51 9.58 31.39
C SER A 3 -7.23 9.70 30.55
N SER A 4 -6.55 8.58 30.32
CA SER A 4 -5.45 8.52 29.37
C SER A 4 -6.03 8.51 27.95
N VAL A 5 -6.41 9.68 27.45
CA VAL A 5 -6.55 9.90 26.01
C VAL A 5 -5.15 9.72 25.42
N LYS A 6 -4.84 8.47 25.03
CA LYS A 6 -3.66 8.17 24.24
C LYS A 6 -3.86 8.95 22.96
N LYS A 7 -3.20 10.10 22.87
CA LYS A 7 -2.91 10.88 21.66
C LYS A 7 -2.47 9.87 20.61
N SER A 8 -3.45 9.37 19.86
CA SER A 8 -3.30 8.21 19.02
C SER A 8 -2.54 8.73 17.84
N LYS A 9 -1.22 8.47 17.81
CA LYS A 9 -0.41 8.57 16.60
C LYS A 9 -1.31 8.10 15.47
N GLN A 10 -1.61 8.99 14.53
CA GLN A 10 -2.43 8.69 13.37
C GLN A 10 -1.70 7.56 12.64
N THR A 11 -2.02 6.32 13.01
CA THR A 11 -1.56 5.14 12.29
C THR A 11 -2.22 5.28 10.94
N ALA A 12 -1.40 5.56 9.93
CA ALA A 12 -1.85 5.64 8.55
C ALA A 12 -2.78 4.45 8.27
N PRO A 13 -3.96 4.69 7.68
CA PRO A 13 -4.93 3.63 7.46
C PRO A 13 -4.27 2.54 6.61
N ARG A 14 -4.33 1.32 7.15
CA ARG A 14 -3.78 0.13 6.50
C ARG A 14 -4.92 -0.61 5.84
N TYR A 15 -4.70 -0.98 4.59
CA TYR A 15 -5.66 -1.66 3.75
C TYR A 15 -5.10 -3.01 3.35
N THR A 16 -5.98 -3.99 3.23
CA THR A 16 -5.57 -5.29 2.70
C THR A 16 -5.20 -5.18 1.23
N ARG A 17 -4.39 -6.13 0.74
CA ARG A 17 -4.09 -6.24 -0.70
C ARG A 17 -5.35 -6.24 -1.55
N ALA A 18 -6.39 -6.96 -1.11
CA ALA A 18 -7.65 -7.04 -1.82
C ALA A 18 -8.33 -5.67 -1.96
N GLU A 19 -8.39 -4.87 -0.89
CA GLU A 19 -8.95 -3.51 -0.95
C GLU A 19 -8.14 -2.60 -1.87
N LEU A 20 -6.81 -2.64 -1.76
CA LEU A 20 -5.92 -1.86 -2.61
C LEU A 20 -6.03 -2.27 -4.08
N MET A 21 -6.23 -3.56 -4.36
CA MET A 21 -6.44 -4.08 -5.72
C MET A 21 -7.79 -3.63 -6.29
N ASN A 22 -8.86 -3.67 -5.50
CA ASN A 22 -10.19 -3.17 -5.92
C ASN A 22 -10.15 -1.67 -6.28
N HIS A 23 -9.27 -0.91 -5.63
CA HIS A 23 -9.11 0.52 -5.85
C HIS A 23 -7.79 0.89 -6.55
N ALA A 24 -7.11 -0.05 -7.20
CA ALA A 24 -5.75 0.15 -7.71
C ALA A 24 -5.69 1.27 -8.77
N GLU A 25 -6.64 1.24 -9.71
CA GLU A 25 -6.72 2.24 -10.78
C GLU A 25 -7.16 3.60 -10.24
N ALA A 26 -8.05 3.63 -9.25
CA ALA A 26 -8.56 4.88 -8.67
C ALA A 26 -7.55 5.56 -7.73
N LEU A 27 -6.77 4.79 -6.97
CA LEU A 27 -5.83 5.32 -5.96
C LEU A 27 -4.43 5.56 -6.52
N PHE A 28 -3.98 4.69 -7.43
CA PHE A 28 -2.59 4.67 -7.90
C PHE A 28 -2.47 4.81 -9.42
N ALA A 29 -3.58 4.90 -10.16
CA ALA A 29 -3.61 4.92 -11.62
C ALA A 29 -2.85 3.74 -12.27
N VAL A 30 -2.82 2.58 -11.60
CA VAL A 30 -2.23 1.35 -12.12
C VAL A 30 -3.23 0.20 -12.08
N LYS A 31 -3.02 -0.79 -12.95
CA LYS A 31 -3.83 -2.02 -12.94
C LYS A 31 -3.60 -2.83 -11.67
N ALA A 32 -4.61 -3.58 -11.25
CA ALA A 32 -4.50 -4.54 -10.15
C ALA A 32 -3.35 -5.55 -10.34
N GLU A 33 -3.03 -5.94 -11.57
CA GLU A 33 -1.89 -6.82 -11.89
C GLU A 33 -0.53 -6.20 -11.52
N VAL A 34 -0.37 -4.89 -11.74
CA VAL A 34 0.82 -4.14 -11.35
C VAL A 34 0.92 -4.06 -9.83
N LEU A 35 -0.19 -3.71 -9.18
CA LEU A 35 -0.24 -3.61 -7.73
C LEU A 35 0.03 -4.96 -7.07
N TYR A 36 -0.51 -6.05 -7.64
CA TYR A 36 -0.22 -7.41 -7.22
C TYR A 36 1.26 -7.74 -7.35
N GLY A 37 1.90 -7.45 -8.49
CA GLY A 37 3.34 -7.65 -8.67
C GLY A 37 4.19 -6.82 -7.70
N ALA A 38 3.81 -5.56 -7.47
CA ALA A 38 4.49 -4.67 -6.53
C ALA A 38 4.36 -5.09 -5.06
N LEU A 39 3.24 -5.71 -4.69
CA LEU A 39 2.99 -6.23 -3.35
C LEU A 39 3.37 -7.72 -3.18
N TYR A 40 3.74 -8.42 -4.26
CA TYR A 40 4.07 -9.84 -4.22
C TYR A 40 5.32 -10.13 -3.37
N GLU A 41 6.33 -9.26 -3.45
CA GLU A 41 7.57 -9.39 -2.67
C GLU A 41 7.40 -8.99 -1.19
N ALA A 42 6.23 -8.49 -0.81
CA ALA A 42 5.99 -8.03 0.54
C ALA A 42 5.42 -9.14 1.43
N ALA A 43 6.10 -9.44 2.54
CA ALA A 43 5.67 -10.43 3.51
C ALA A 43 4.41 -10.02 4.31
N GLN A 44 4.03 -8.75 4.26
CA GLN A 44 2.90 -8.22 5.01
C GLN A 44 1.58 -8.30 4.22
N GLU A 45 0.46 -8.41 4.92
CA GLU A 45 -0.87 -8.57 4.32
C GLU A 45 -1.63 -7.24 4.17
N THR A 46 -1.23 -6.23 4.94
CA THR A 46 -1.85 -4.91 4.98
C THR A 46 -0.83 -3.82 4.70
N PHE A 47 -1.19 -2.83 3.89
CA PHE A 47 -0.31 -1.74 3.49
C PHE A 47 -1.01 -0.40 3.63
N SER A 48 -0.24 0.63 3.91
CA SER A 48 -0.70 2.01 3.78
C SER A 48 -0.68 2.43 2.31
N ILE A 49 -1.46 3.46 1.95
CA ILE A 49 -1.45 4.04 0.60
C ILE A 49 -0.05 4.49 0.19
N GLU A 50 0.64 5.23 1.05
CA GLU A 50 2.00 5.74 0.79
C GLU A 50 2.98 4.60 0.51
N GLU A 51 2.99 3.56 1.37
CA GLU A 51 3.89 2.42 1.19
C GLU A 51 3.58 1.64 -0.10
N THR A 52 2.30 1.47 -0.41
CA THR A 52 1.85 0.81 -1.65
C THR A 52 2.33 1.58 -2.87
N GLN A 53 2.20 2.91 -2.86
CA GLN A 53 2.65 3.79 -3.93
C GLN A 53 4.17 3.74 -4.13
N GLU A 54 4.95 3.73 -3.05
CA GLU A 54 6.41 3.57 -3.13
C GLU A 54 6.80 2.23 -3.74
N ARG A 55 6.15 1.14 -3.32
CA ARG A 55 6.37 -0.20 -3.89
C ARG A 55 6.02 -0.27 -5.37
N ILE A 56 4.89 0.31 -5.77
CA ILE A 56 4.49 0.40 -7.19
C ILE A 56 5.55 1.15 -8.00
N ASN A 57 6.05 2.28 -7.48
CA ASN A 57 7.10 3.05 -8.14
C ASN A 57 8.41 2.26 -8.26
N GLN A 58 8.80 1.51 -7.23
CA GLN A 58 9.99 0.64 -7.26
C GLN A 58 9.81 -0.48 -8.29
N PHE A 59 8.64 -1.13 -8.30
CA PHE A 59 8.31 -2.17 -9.27
C PHE A 59 8.34 -1.65 -10.72
N MET A 60 7.79 -0.46 -10.96
CA MET A 60 7.85 0.19 -12.27
C MET A 60 9.28 0.54 -12.69
N LYS A 61 10.10 1.05 -11.76
CA LYS A 61 11.52 1.33 -12.03
C LYS A 61 12.33 0.06 -12.34
N ALA A 62 12.06 -1.03 -11.64
CA ALA A 62 12.72 -2.32 -11.89
C ALA A 62 12.37 -2.85 -13.29
N LYS A 63 11.12 -2.68 -13.73
CA LYS A 63 10.64 -3.11 -15.06
C LYS A 63 11.25 -2.32 -16.23
N VAL A 64 11.68 -1.08 -16.03
CA VAL A 64 12.25 -0.19 -17.07
C VAL A 64 13.74 -0.47 -17.35
N LYS A 65 14.42 -1.28 -16.53
CA LYS A 65 15.82 -1.67 -16.75
C LYS A 65 15.99 -3.02 -17.48
N GLY A 66 14.92 -3.60 -17.99
CA GLY A 66 14.91 -4.83 -18.80
C GLY A 66 14.91 -4.54 -20.29
#